data_AF-A0A238WPD5-F1
#
_entry.id   AF-A0A238WPD5-F1
#
_cell.length_a   1.000
_cell.length_b   1.000
_cell.length_c   1.000
_cell.angle_alpha   90.00
_cell.angle_beta   90.00
_cell.angle_gamma   90.00
#
_symmetry.space_group_name_H-M   'P 1'
#
loop_
_entity.id
_entity.type
_entity.pdbx_description
1 polymer ?
#
loop_
_entity_poly.entity_id
_entity_poly.type
_entity_poly.pdbx_seq_one_letter_code
_entity_poly.pdbx_strand_id
1 'polypeptide(L)'
;MVETEVSELEGERLRYNGDTWELTGTLEVKRNGELIKAHAKKPERVRGSGGRFIFTLDTPPASLNPGNLGEFTCTLTEDADGYGLTVERGGSTDRYGLTKLTYE
;
A
#
# COMPACT_ATOMS: atom_id res chain seq x y z
N MET A 1 -10.89 4.26 -10.09
CA MET A 1 -10.28 3.36 -9.09
C MET A 1 -9.99 2.07 -9.81
N VAL A 2 -8.84 1.46 -9.58
CA VAL A 2 -8.49 0.14 -10.09
C VAL A 2 -7.97 -0.70 -8.92
N GLU A 3 -8.38 -1.96 -8.88
CA GLU A 3 -7.87 -2.95 -7.95
C GLU A 3 -6.85 -3.83 -8.68
N THR A 4 -5.76 -4.15 -8.02
CA THR A 4 -4.66 -4.92 -8.61
C THR A 4 -3.97 -5.75 -7.52
N GLU A 5 -3.43 -6.89 -7.91
CA GLU A 5 -2.70 -7.79 -7.03
C GLU A 5 -1.19 -7.54 -7.20
N VAL A 6 -0.51 -7.41 -6.08
CA VAL A 6 0.93 -7.19 -6.01
C VAL A 6 1.51 -8.23 -5.06
N SER A 7 1.96 -9.34 -5.63
CA SER A 7 2.42 -10.52 -4.88
C SER A 7 3.62 -10.21 -3.97
N GLU A 8 4.42 -9.20 -4.31
CA GLU A 8 5.56 -8.74 -3.52
C GLU A 8 5.14 -8.17 -2.16
N LEU A 9 3.89 -7.72 -2.02
CA LEU A 9 3.34 -7.24 -0.75
C LEU A 9 2.59 -8.31 0.02
N GLU A 10 2.32 -9.48 -0.57
CA GLU A 10 1.58 -10.53 0.12
C GLU A 10 2.43 -11.09 1.28
N GLY A 11 1.88 -11.04 2.50
CA GLY A 11 2.58 -11.52 3.69
C GLY A 11 3.53 -10.49 4.32
N GLU A 12 3.74 -9.34 3.69
CA GLU A 12 4.50 -8.24 4.29
C GLU A 12 3.83 -7.73 5.55
N ARG A 13 4.63 -7.39 6.57
CA ARG A 13 4.12 -7.08 7.92
C ARG A 13 4.51 -5.69 8.35
N LEU A 14 3.57 -5.02 9.00
CA LEU A 14 3.81 -3.71 9.60
C LEU A 14 3.09 -3.56 10.94
N ARG A 15 3.64 -2.71 11.81
CA ARG A 15 3.03 -2.39 13.11
C ARG A 15 2.28 -1.07 13.03
N TYR A 16 1.03 -1.07 13.47
CA TYR A 16 0.23 0.15 13.51
C TYR A 16 -0.69 0.15 14.73
N ASN A 17 -0.68 1.26 15.49
CA ASN A 17 -1.44 1.41 16.73
C ASN A 17 -1.28 0.24 17.73
N GLY A 18 -0.06 -0.32 17.83
CA GLY A 18 0.25 -1.42 18.74
C GLY A 18 -0.13 -2.82 18.25
N ASP A 19 -0.82 -2.93 17.11
CA ASP A 19 -1.14 -4.21 16.48
C ASP A 19 -0.17 -4.52 15.32
N THR A 20 0.09 -5.81 15.09
CA THR A 20 0.75 -6.29 13.87
C THR A 20 -0.29 -6.59 12.81
N TRP A 21 -0.02 -6.12 11.59
CA TRP A 21 -0.85 -6.34 10.41
C TRP A 21 -0.03 -7.03 9.32
N GLU A 22 -0.70 -7.84 8.52
CA GLU A 22 -0.15 -8.54 7.36
C GLU A 22 -0.89 -8.06 6.11
N LEU A 23 -0.15 -7.55 5.13
CA LEU A 23 -0.68 -7.13 3.84
C LEU A 23 -1.12 -8.36 3.03
N THR A 24 -2.21 -8.21 2.27
CA THR A 24 -2.79 -9.33 1.49
C THR A 24 -2.36 -9.35 0.02
N GLY A 25 -1.51 -8.42 -0.41
CA GLY A 25 -1.14 -8.24 -1.83
C GLY A 25 -2.13 -7.38 -2.63
N THR A 26 -3.39 -7.27 -2.19
CA THR A 26 -4.40 -6.47 -2.88
C THR A 26 -4.22 -4.97 -2.66
N LEU A 27 -4.05 -4.22 -3.76
CA LEU A 27 -3.97 -2.76 -3.79
C LEU A 27 -5.14 -2.13 -4.54
N GLU A 28 -5.68 -1.03 -4.01
CA GLU A 28 -6.59 -0.13 -4.73
C GLU A 28 -5.86 1.17 -5.08
N VAL A 29 -5.68 1.44 -6.37
CA VAL A 29 -5.12 2.71 -6.85
C VAL A 29 -6.25 3.70 -7.13
N LYS A 30 -6.19 4.86 -6.49
CA LYS A 30 -7.18 5.94 -6.59
C LYS A 30 -6.51 7.26 -6.94
N ARG A 31 -7.35 8.25 -7.28
CA ARG A 31 -6.93 9.65 -7.53
C ARG A 31 -5.71 9.74 -8.44
N ASN A 32 -5.76 9.09 -9.60
CA ASN A 32 -4.67 9.07 -10.58
C ASN A 32 -3.30 8.60 -10.05
N GLY A 33 -3.30 7.76 -9.01
CA GLY A 33 -2.06 7.28 -8.39
C GLY A 33 -1.60 8.13 -7.22
N GLU A 34 -2.32 9.17 -6.80
CA GLU A 34 -1.95 9.92 -5.59
C GLU A 34 -2.27 9.17 -4.29
N LEU A 35 -3.16 8.17 -4.36
CA LEU A 35 -3.63 7.42 -3.20
C LEU A 35 -3.66 5.93 -3.51
N ILE A 36 -2.96 5.16 -2.69
CA ILE A 36 -2.96 3.70 -2.71
C ILE A 36 -3.62 3.20 -1.42
N LYS A 37 -4.54 2.24 -1.54
CA LYS A 37 -5.03 1.47 -0.39
C LYS A 37 -4.50 0.06 -0.44
N ALA A 38 -3.77 -0.37 0.58
CA ALA A 38 -3.35 -1.76 0.72
C ALA A 38 -4.28 -2.48 1.69
N HIS A 39 -4.80 -3.63 1.28
CA HIS A 39 -5.59 -4.49 2.15
C HIS A 39 -4.69 -5.23 3.12
N ALA A 40 -5.16 -5.39 4.36
CA ALA A 40 -4.41 -6.00 5.43
C ALA A 40 -5.34 -6.75 6.39
N LYS A 41 -4.77 -7.74 7.08
CA LYS A 41 -5.43 -8.54 8.12
C LYS A 41 -4.55 -8.62 9.36
N LYS A 42 -5.15 -8.81 10.53
CA LYS A 42 -4.39 -9.20 11.74
C LYS A 42 -4.09 -10.71 11.69
N PRO A 43 -2.82 -11.15 11.61
CA PRO A 43 -2.49 -12.57 11.43
C PRO A 43 -2.88 -13.42 12.64
N GLU A 44 -2.87 -12.85 13.85
CA GLU A 44 -3.13 -13.59 15.10
C GLU A 44 -4.62 -13.70 15.46
N ARG A 45 -5.54 -13.09 14.68
CA ARG A 45 -6.97 -13.12 14.99
C ARG A 45 -7.73 -14.10 14.09
N VAL A 46 -8.33 -15.11 14.73
CA VAL A 46 -9.11 -16.19 14.08
C VAL A 46 -10.37 -15.68 13.35
N ARG A 47 -10.89 -14.51 13.74
CA ARG A 47 -12.01 -13.83 13.04
C ARG A 47 -11.51 -12.50 12.48
N GLY A 48 -11.48 -12.42 11.15
CA GLY A 48 -10.83 -11.40 10.33
C GLY A 48 -11.14 -9.96 10.74
N SER A 49 -10.26 -9.39 11.55
CA SER A 49 -10.17 -7.94 11.68
C SER A 49 -9.36 -7.45 10.47
N GLY A 50 -10.07 -7.21 9.36
CA GLY A 50 -9.51 -6.64 8.14
C GLY A 50 -9.33 -5.13 8.28
N GLY A 51 -8.51 -4.56 7.40
CA GLY A 51 -8.28 -3.13 7.34
C GLY A 51 -7.66 -2.73 6.02
N ARG A 52 -7.74 -1.43 5.72
CA ARG A 52 -7.09 -0.81 4.57
C ARG A 52 -6.10 0.25 5.06
N PHE A 53 -4.83 0.02 4.80
CA PHE A 53 -3.80 1.05 4.96
C PHE A 53 -3.86 2.01 3.79
N ILE A 54 -3.79 3.30 4.07
CA ILE A 54 -3.90 4.36 3.08
C ILE A 54 -2.55 5.06 3.00
N PHE A 55 -1.95 4.95 1.83
CA PHE A 55 -0.68 5.56 1.47
C PHE A 55 -0.94 6.72 0.51
N THR A 56 -0.29 7.85 0.76
CA THR A 56 -0.43 9.07 -0.04
C THR A 56 0.91 9.39 -0.66
N LEU A 57 0.91 9.79 -1.92
CA LEU A 57 2.13 10.15 -2.63
C LEU A 57 2.83 11.34 -1.96
N ASP A 58 4.12 11.20 -1.70
CA ASP A 58 4.88 12.22 -0.97
C ASP A 58 5.17 13.45 -1.83
N THR A 59 5.55 13.21 -3.10
CA THR A 59 5.89 14.28 -4.05
C THR A 59 5.07 14.12 -5.33
N PRO A 60 3.98 14.89 -5.50
CA PRO A 60 3.23 14.92 -6.75
C PRO A 60 4.03 15.56 -7.89
N PRO A 61 3.69 15.28 -9.16
CA PRO A 61 2.53 14.51 -9.61
C PRO A 61 2.74 12.99 -9.61
N ALA A 62 1.65 12.23 -9.51
CA ALA A 62 1.67 10.76 -9.55
C ALA A 62 1.97 10.21 -10.94
N SER A 63 2.74 9.11 -11.02
CA SER A 63 2.99 8.37 -12.27
C SER A 63 2.07 7.13 -12.43
N LEU A 64 1.41 6.71 -11.35
CA LEU A 64 0.61 5.48 -11.33
C LEU A 64 -0.83 5.71 -11.84
N ASN A 65 -0.97 5.84 -13.16
CA ASN A 65 -2.26 6.06 -13.82
C ASN A 65 -3.20 4.83 -13.71
N PRO A 66 -4.37 4.93 -13.06
CA PRO A 66 -5.34 3.83 -12.95
C PRO A 66 -5.85 3.28 -14.29
N GLY A 67 -5.84 4.11 -15.35
CA GLY A 67 -6.24 3.68 -16.70
C GLY A 67 -5.15 2.90 -17.43
N ASN A 68 -3.90 2.95 -16.94
CA ASN A 68 -2.77 2.22 -17.49
C ASN A 68 -1.71 2.02 -16.39
N LEU A 69 -1.95 1.04 -15.52
CA LEU A 69 -1.01 0.70 -14.45
C LEU A 69 0.32 0.19 -15.01
N GLY A 70 0.28 -0.56 -16.11
CA GLY A 70 1.44 -1.29 -16.63
C GLY A 70 1.98 -2.30 -15.62
N GLU A 71 3.17 -2.83 -15.90
CA GLU A 71 3.93 -3.58 -14.92
C GLU A 71 4.64 -2.62 -13.97
N PHE A 72 4.54 -2.89 -12.67
CA PHE A 72 5.24 -2.18 -11.62
C PHE A 72 5.51 -3.16 -10.48
N THR A 73 6.51 -2.86 -9.67
CA THR A 73 6.76 -3.56 -8.41
C THR A 73 6.45 -2.62 -7.26
N CYS A 74 6.10 -3.20 -6.10
CA CYS A 74 5.87 -2.43 -4.89
C CYS A 74 6.64 -3.06 -3.75
N THR A 75 7.28 -2.21 -2.93
CA THR A 75 8.00 -2.64 -1.73
C THR A 75 7.49 -1.85 -0.54
N LEU A 76 7.19 -2.55 0.56
CA LEU A 76 6.93 -1.94 1.84
C LEU A 76 8.26 -1.46 2.43
N THR A 77 8.34 -0.18 2.79
CA THR A 77 9.53 0.43 3.40
C THR A 77 9.20 0.93 4.79
N GLU A 78 10.17 0.86 5.70
CA GLU A 78 10.12 1.48 7.03
C GLU A 78 11.25 2.51 7.10
N ASP A 79 10.90 3.75 7.40
CA ASP A 79 11.82 4.88 7.55
C ASP A 79 11.58 5.64 8.87
N ALA A 80 12.22 6.79 9.02
CA ALA A 80 12.11 7.60 10.24
C ALA A 80 10.70 8.19 10.47
N ASP A 81 9.93 8.38 9.40
CA ASP A 81 8.58 8.95 9.42
C ASP A 81 7.50 7.87 9.53
N GLY A 82 7.87 6.59 9.35
CA GLY A 82 7.05 5.42 9.61
C GLY A 82 7.10 4.42 8.47
N TYR A 83 5.95 3.86 8.13
CA TYR A 83 5.84 2.95 6.99
C TYR A 83 5.52 3.72 5.70
N GLY A 84 6.03 3.22 4.58
CA GLY A 84 5.73 3.72 3.25
C GLY A 84 5.67 2.62 2.21
N LEU A 85 5.21 2.97 1.02
CA LEU A 85 5.30 2.12 -0.17
C LEU A 85 6.22 2.80 -1.19
N THR A 86 7.16 2.03 -1.72
CA THR A 86 7.95 2.42 -2.88
C THR A 86 7.43 1.67 -4.10
N VAL A 87 6.96 2.40 -5.10
CA VAL A 87 6.46 1.85 -6.37
C VAL A 87 7.48 2.13 -7.45
N GLU A 88 7.98 1.07 -8.10
CA GLU A 88 8.93 1.18 -9.20
C GLU A 88 8.28 0.78 -10.53
N ARG A 89 8.47 1.62 -11.55
CA ARG A 89 7.88 1.41 -12.87
C ARG A 89 8.73 2.07 -13.95
N GLY A 90 9.17 1.29 -14.93
CA GLY A 90 9.82 1.82 -16.13
C GLY A 90 11.03 2.74 -15.86
N GLY A 91 11.75 2.51 -14.76
CA GLY A 91 12.89 3.33 -14.32
C GLY A 91 12.53 4.55 -13.45
N SER A 92 11.23 4.78 -13.18
CA SER A 92 10.75 5.78 -12.24
C SER A 92 10.40 5.14 -10.89
N THR A 93 10.60 5.89 -9.82
CA THR A 93 10.29 5.46 -8.45
C THR A 93 9.41 6.51 -7.78
N ASP A 94 8.20 6.10 -7.39
CA ASP A 94 7.27 6.91 -6.62
C ASP A 94 7.26 6.45 -5.15
N ARG A 95 7.25 7.41 -4.21
CA ARG A 95 7.21 7.12 -2.77
C ARG A 95 5.90 7.59 -2.15
N TYR A 96 5.36 6.75 -1.29
CA TYR A 96 4.09 7.00 -0.61
C TYR A 96 4.22 6.77 0.89
N GLY A 97 3.97 7.80 1.69
CA GLY A 97 3.90 7.70 3.15
C GLY A 97 2.59 7.10 3.64
N LEU A 98 2.65 6.24 4.66
CA LEU A 98 1.47 5.74 5.37
C LEU A 98 0.79 6.88 6.11
N THR A 99 -0.45 7.18 5.72
CA THR A 99 -1.21 8.29 6.31
C THR A 99 -2.19 7.81 7.38
N LYS A 100 -2.85 6.67 7.15
CA LYS A 100 -3.85 6.14 8.09
C LYS A 100 -4.21 4.69 7.81
N LEU A 101 -4.77 4.04 8.82
CA LEU A 101 -5.51 2.78 8.70
C LEU A 101 -7.03 3.04 8.78
N THR A 102 -7.80 2.31 7.98
CA THR A 102 -9.27 2.24 8.10
C THR A 102 -9.68 0.80 8.36
N TYR A 103 -10.41 0.57 9.46
CA TYR A 103 -10.94 -0.75 9.80
C TYR A 103 -12.14 -1.11 8.91
N GLU A 104 -12.33 -2.41 8.67
CA GLU A 104 -13.53 -2.95 8.03
C GLU A 104 -14.68 -3.19 9.03
#